data_AF-A0A3N7EEW7-F1
#
_entry.id   AF-A0A3N7EEW7-F1
#
_cell.length_a   1.000
_cell.length_b   1.000
_cell.length_c   1.000
_cell.angle_alpha   90.00
_cell.angle_beta   90.00
_cell.angle_gamma   90.00
#
_symmetry.space_group_name_H-M   'P 1'
#
loop_
_entity.id
_entity.type
_entity.pdbx_description
1 polymer ?
#
loop_
_entity_poly.entity_id
_entity_poly.type
_entity_poly.pdbx_seq_one_letter_code
_entity_poly.pdbx_strand_id
1 'polypeptide(L)'
;MGYIPILLFCFFSLLNRVTATAIDIINTAQFIRDGDTIVSADGTYELGFFSPGKSKNRYLGIWYGKIPVQTVVWVANRETPLNDSLGVLKITHKGILILLDRSGSVIWSSNTARPARNPTAQLLESGNLVVKEEGDNNLENSLWQSFEHPTDTILPGMKLGRSRITGMDWSMTSWKSEDDPSRGNITCKLAPYGYPDMVVMEGSQVKYRSGLWDGLRFSGVPSTKPNPIYKYEFVFNEKEIFYRESLVDKSMHWRLVTRQNGDVASFTWIEKKQSWLLYETANTDNCDRYAICGANGFCDIQSSPVCDCLNGFVPKSPRDWNVTDWANGCVRRTPLNCSGDGFRKLAGVKMPETKSSWFSKTMNLEECRNTCLEKCNCTAYSNLDIRNEGSGCLLWFGDLVDIRVLDDNEQEIYIRMAESELVVDNGDGAKINKKSKAKKRIIISTVLSTGILFLGLALVLSVWMKKQQKNRKIADALERSPDHMHKEDLELPMFDLGTLACATNNFSVENKLGEGGFGSVYKGTLEDRREIAVKRLSKNSRQGLDEFKNEANYIVKLQHQNLVKLLGCCIQGDEKILIYEFLPNRSLDIFIFAFY
;
A
#
# COMPACT_ATOMS: atom_id res chain seq x y z
N MET A 1 33.72 -53.61 -28.64
CA MET A 1 34.58 -52.42 -28.42
C MET A 1 33.95 -51.22 -29.12
N GLY A 2 33.13 -50.42 -28.43
CA GLY A 2 32.40 -49.35 -29.14
C GLY A 2 31.78 -48.23 -28.30
N TYR A 3 32.03 -48.15 -26.99
CA TYR A 3 31.41 -47.12 -26.14
C TYR A 3 32.41 -46.30 -25.31
N ILE A 4 33.71 -46.60 -25.41
CA ILE A 4 34.77 -45.88 -24.69
C ILE A 4 35.06 -44.47 -25.26
N PRO A 5 34.98 -44.19 -26.58
CA PRO A 5 35.33 -42.86 -27.09
C PRO A 5 34.25 -41.79 -26.85
N ILE A 6 32.99 -42.18 -26.63
CA ILE A 6 31.87 -41.23 -26.43
C ILE A 6 31.86 -40.70 -24.99
N LEU A 7 32.19 -41.55 -24.00
CA LEU A 7 32.31 -41.14 -22.60
C LEU A 7 33.48 -40.19 -22.35
N LEU A 8 34.59 -40.33 -23.10
CA LEU A 8 35.73 -39.42 -23.04
C LEU A 8 35.43 -38.02 -23.62
N PHE A 9 34.56 -37.94 -24.63
CA PHE A 9 34.14 -36.66 -25.21
C PHE A 9 33.20 -35.89 -24.27
N CYS A 10 32.28 -36.58 -23.57
CA CYS A 10 31.41 -35.97 -22.57
C CYS A 10 32.19 -35.49 -21.32
N PHE A 11 33.27 -36.18 -20.93
CA PHE A 11 34.10 -35.77 -19.80
C PHE A 11 34.95 -34.54 -20.13
N PHE A 12 35.44 -34.41 -21.38
CA PHE A 12 36.17 -33.20 -21.82
C PHE A 12 35.26 -31.98 -22.01
N SER A 13 33.98 -32.15 -22.36
CA SER A 13 33.00 -31.05 -22.37
C SER A 13 32.58 -30.57 -20.98
N LEU A 14 32.80 -31.38 -19.92
CA LEU A 14 32.55 -31.00 -18.53
C LEU A 14 33.78 -30.38 -17.83
N LEU A 15 34.98 -30.53 -18.43
CA LEU A 15 36.24 -30.00 -17.90
C LEU A 15 36.64 -28.63 -18.47
N ASN A 16 35.89 -28.08 -19.44
CA ASN A 16 36.01 -26.70 -19.91
C ASN A 16 35.05 -25.74 -19.18
N ARG A 17 34.85 -25.92 -17.87
CA ARG A 17 34.54 -24.77 -17.03
C ARG A 17 35.86 -24.14 -16.65
N VAL A 18 36.39 -23.31 -17.54
CA VAL A 18 37.27 -22.22 -17.11
C VAL A 18 36.44 -21.47 -16.07
N THR A 19 36.75 -21.67 -14.79
CA THR A 19 36.31 -20.74 -13.76
C THR A 19 37.06 -19.46 -14.05
N ALA A 20 36.51 -18.65 -14.97
CA ALA A 20 36.92 -17.27 -15.10
C ALA A 20 36.67 -16.66 -13.73
N THR A 21 37.74 -16.36 -12.99
CA THR A 21 37.64 -15.55 -11.79
C THR A 21 36.95 -14.26 -12.23
N ALA A 22 35.74 -14.05 -11.73
CA ALA A 22 35.00 -12.82 -11.93
C ALA A 22 35.95 -11.66 -11.61
N ILE A 23 36.19 -10.82 -12.61
CA ILE A 23 37.03 -9.65 -12.47
C ILE A 23 36.12 -8.56 -11.90
N ASP A 24 36.43 -8.04 -10.71
CA ASP A 24 35.71 -6.92 -10.09
C ASP A 24 36.43 -5.58 -10.35
N ILE A 25 37.67 -5.61 -10.84
CA ILE A 25 38.56 -4.47 -11.05
C ILE A 25 39.03 -4.38 -12.50
N ILE A 26 38.98 -3.18 -13.10
CA ILE A 26 39.68 -2.85 -14.34
C ILE A 26 40.76 -1.80 -14.11
N ASN A 27 41.92 -2.03 -14.74
CA ASN A 27 43.01 -1.05 -14.81
C ASN A 27 43.13 -0.43 -16.21
N THR A 28 44.10 0.47 -16.39
CA THR A 28 44.29 1.22 -17.65
C THR A 28 44.66 0.38 -18.88
N ALA A 29 45.10 -0.88 -18.71
CA ALA A 29 45.39 -1.79 -19.81
C ALA A 29 44.16 -2.60 -20.26
N GLN A 30 43.09 -2.59 -19.45
CA GLN A 30 41.88 -3.36 -19.69
C GLN A 30 40.75 -2.49 -20.22
N PHE A 31 39.82 -3.12 -20.92
CA PHE A 31 38.58 -2.51 -21.40
C PHE A 31 37.47 -3.55 -21.37
N ILE A 32 36.22 -3.08 -21.29
CA ILE A 32 35.01 -3.92 -21.32
C ILE A 32 34.29 -3.64 -22.63
N ARG A 33 34.03 -4.68 -23.42
CA ARG A 33 33.21 -4.61 -24.63
C ARG A 33 31.83 -5.17 -24.37
N ASP A 34 30.95 -5.00 -25.34
CA ASP A 34 29.66 -5.68 -25.32
C ASP A 34 29.84 -7.22 -25.27
N GLY A 35 29.14 -7.87 -24.36
CA GLY A 35 29.30 -9.28 -24.01
C GLY A 35 30.26 -9.55 -22.86
N ASP A 36 31.18 -8.61 -22.56
CA ASP A 36 32.05 -8.69 -21.39
C ASP A 36 31.36 -8.05 -20.18
N THR A 37 31.64 -8.56 -18.98
CA THR A 37 31.15 -7.99 -17.72
C THR A 37 32.23 -7.97 -16.64
N ILE A 38 32.04 -7.11 -15.65
CA ILE A 38 32.73 -7.21 -14.35
C ILE A 38 31.70 -7.47 -13.27
N VAL A 39 32.08 -8.24 -12.27
CA VAL A 39 31.16 -8.76 -11.26
C VAL A 39 31.75 -8.46 -9.89
N SER A 40 30.93 -7.99 -8.94
CA SER A 40 31.38 -7.74 -7.57
C SER A 40 31.97 -9.01 -6.95
N ALA A 41 32.88 -8.88 -5.99
CA ALA A 41 33.60 -10.01 -5.39
C ALA A 41 32.68 -11.14 -4.89
N ASP A 42 31.51 -10.80 -4.38
CA ASP A 42 30.49 -11.73 -3.88
C ASP A 42 29.52 -12.23 -4.96
N GLY A 43 29.58 -11.71 -6.19
CA GLY A 43 28.66 -12.02 -7.29
C GLY A 43 27.34 -11.27 -7.28
N THR A 44 27.07 -10.42 -6.29
CA THR A 44 25.74 -9.81 -6.09
C THR A 44 25.40 -8.77 -7.18
N TYR A 45 26.39 -8.02 -7.66
CA TYR A 45 26.21 -7.01 -8.70
C TYR A 45 27.11 -7.29 -9.90
N GLU A 46 26.62 -6.92 -11.07
CA GLU A 46 27.32 -7.06 -12.35
C GLU A 46 27.18 -5.77 -13.15
N LEU A 47 28.28 -5.33 -13.78
CA LEU A 47 28.35 -4.19 -14.69
C LEU A 47 28.63 -4.69 -16.10
N GLY A 48 27.85 -4.21 -17.07
CA GLY A 48 28.11 -4.49 -18.48
C GLY A 48 27.13 -3.78 -19.42
N PHE A 49 27.13 -4.22 -20.68
CA PHE A 49 26.27 -3.67 -21.72
C PHE A 49 24.91 -4.38 -21.77
N PHE A 50 23.83 -3.62 -21.88
CA PHE A 50 22.48 -4.15 -21.97
C PHE A 50 21.57 -3.31 -22.89
N SER A 51 20.40 -3.89 -23.21
CA SER A 51 19.30 -3.22 -23.91
C SER A 51 18.02 -3.41 -23.09
N PRO A 52 17.34 -2.34 -22.66
CA PRO A 52 16.10 -2.45 -21.91
C PRO A 52 14.94 -2.88 -22.81
N GLY A 53 14.18 -3.88 -22.34
CA GLY A 53 12.96 -4.37 -23.00
C GLY A 53 13.14 -4.65 -24.50
N LYS A 54 12.44 -3.89 -25.34
CA LYS A 54 12.46 -4.00 -26.81
C LYS A 54 13.42 -3.01 -27.50
N SER A 55 14.15 -2.23 -26.72
CA SER A 55 15.09 -1.24 -27.25
C SER A 55 16.21 -1.90 -28.05
N LYS A 56 16.58 -1.28 -29.18
CA LYS A 56 17.78 -1.66 -29.94
C LYS A 56 19.03 -0.89 -29.51
N ASN A 57 18.84 0.14 -28.69
CA ASN A 57 19.93 0.94 -28.15
C ASN A 57 20.72 0.13 -27.13
N ARG A 58 22.01 0.45 -27.00
CA ARG A 58 22.91 -0.15 -26.02
C ARG A 58 23.28 0.85 -24.93
N TYR A 59 23.26 0.37 -23.70
CA TYR A 59 23.56 1.14 -22.50
C TYR A 59 24.55 0.36 -21.63
N LEU A 60 25.38 1.10 -20.91
CA LEU A 60 26.21 0.56 -19.83
C LEU A 60 25.44 0.69 -18.52
N GLY A 61 25.27 -0.41 -17.79
CA GLY A 61 24.51 -0.40 -16.54
C GLY A 61 24.98 -1.45 -15.54
N ILE A 62 24.50 -1.30 -14.31
CA ILE A 62 24.72 -2.23 -13.19
C ILE A 62 23.38 -2.92 -12.90
N TRP A 63 23.40 -4.22 -12.68
CA TRP A 63 22.24 -5.03 -12.28
C TRP A 63 22.62 -6.04 -11.19
N TYR A 64 21.61 -6.72 -10.63
CA TYR A 64 21.85 -7.84 -9.72
C TYR A 64 22.30 -9.08 -10.49
N GLY A 65 23.53 -9.53 -10.27
CA GLY A 65 24.14 -10.65 -11.02
C GLY A 65 23.57 -12.03 -10.67
N LYS A 66 23.05 -12.21 -9.44
CA LYS A 66 22.45 -13.48 -8.98
C LYS A 66 20.97 -13.62 -9.30
N ILE A 67 20.32 -12.56 -9.77
CA ILE A 67 18.88 -12.55 -10.05
C ILE A 67 18.67 -12.86 -11.55
N PRO A 68 17.90 -13.90 -11.90
CA PRO A 68 17.75 -14.32 -13.30
C PRO A 68 16.98 -13.31 -14.16
N VAL A 69 16.10 -12.51 -13.54
CA VAL A 69 15.40 -11.42 -14.21
C VAL A 69 16.30 -10.18 -14.19
N GLN A 70 16.77 -9.75 -15.36
CA GLN A 70 17.65 -8.60 -15.47
C GLN A 70 17.02 -7.35 -14.82
N THR A 71 17.56 -6.98 -13.67
CA THR A 71 17.06 -5.87 -12.85
C THR A 71 18.15 -4.82 -12.74
N VAL A 72 18.12 -3.85 -13.65
CA VAL A 72 19.09 -2.76 -13.73
C VAL A 72 18.81 -1.74 -12.63
N VAL A 73 19.86 -1.33 -11.92
CA VAL A 73 19.80 -0.41 -10.77
C VAL A 73 20.60 0.88 -11.00
N TRP A 74 21.43 0.91 -12.05
CA TRP A 74 22.19 2.09 -12.44
C TRP A 74 22.52 2.06 -13.94
N VAL A 75 22.56 3.22 -14.60
CA VAL A 75 22.82 3.37 -16.04
C VAL A 75 23.71 4.59 -16.26
N ALA A 76 24.85 4.40 -16.93
CA ALA A 76 25.83 5.46 -17.17
C ALA A 76 25.35 6.45 -18.24
N ASN A 77 25.12 5.96 -19.45
CA ASN A 77 24.84 6.74 -20.64
C ASN A 77 23.34 6.84 -20.94
N ARG A 78 22.53 7.05 -19.90
CA ARG A 78 21.06 7.02 -20.00
C ARG A 78 20.48 8.05 -20.97
N GLU A 79 21.14 9.19 -21.15
CA GLU A 79 20.72 10.26 -22.07
C GLU A 79 21.23 10.07 -23.50
N THR A 80 22.40 9.44 -23.66
CA THR A 80 23.08 9.28 -24.95
C THR A 80 23.37 7.80 -25.19
N PRO A 81 22.42 7.05 -25.80
CA PRO A 81 22.62 5.63 -26.09
C PRO A 81 23.71 5.38 -27.12
N LEU A 82 24.22 4.15 -27.13
CA LEU A 82 24.98 3.60 -28.25
C LEU A 82 24.00 2.97 -29.25
N ASN A 83 24.32 3.10 -30.55
CA ASN A 83 23.46 2.61 -31.64
C ASN A 83 23.79 1.17 -32.08
N ASP A 84 24.87 0.59 -31.57
CA ASP A 84 25.34 -0.75 -31.87
C ASP A 84 26.09 -1.37 -30.66
N SER A 85 26.53 -2.61 -30.82
CA SER A 85 27.26 -3.38 -29.79
C SER A 85 28.79 -3.21 -29.87
N LEU A 86 29.28 -2.14 -30.48
CA LEU A 86 30.73 -1.88 -30.65
C LEU A 86 31.27 -0.87 -29.64
N GLY A 87 30.49 -0.55 -28.60
CA GLY A 87 30.90 0.31 -27.52
C GLY A 87 32.01 -0.29 -26.64
N VAL A 88 32.84 0.59 -26.06
CA VAL A 88 33.95 0.18 -25.20
C VAL A 88 34.01 1.07 -23.96
N LEU A 89 33.98 0.45 -22.77
CA LEU A 89 34.28 1.12 -21.51
C LEU A 89 35.75 0.91 -21.15
N LYS A 90 36.45 1.98 -20.78
CA LYS A 90 37.82 1.89 -20.24
C LYS A 90 38.13 3.03 -19.27
N ILE A 91 39.19 2.85 -18.49
CA ILE A 91 39.75 3.88 -17.63
C ILE A 91 41.00 4.50 -18.25
N THR A 92 41.09 5.82 -18.24
CA THR A 92 42.27 6.55 -18.74
C THR A 92 43.39 6.59 -17.70
N HIS A 93 44.62 6.89 -18.12
CA HIS A 93 45.74 7.12 -17.18
C HIS A 93 45.52 8.26 -16.19
N LYS A 94 44.54 9.14 -16.44
CA LYS A 94 44.14 10.21 -15.51
C LYS A 94 43.08 9.77 -14.50
N GLY A 95 42.56 8.54 -14.60
CA GLY A 95 41.49 8.04 -13.74
C GLY A 95 40.09 8.43 -14.20
N ILE A 96 39.93 8.82 -15.47
CA ILE A 96 38.61 9.10 -16.06
C ILE A 96 38.06 7.82 -16.66
N LEU A 97 36.89 7.37 -16.20
CA LEU A 97 36.08 6.33 -16.84
C LEU A 97 35.44 6.92 -18.09
N ILE A 98 35.64 6.30 -19.25
CA ILE A 98 35.10 6.77 -20.53
C ILE A 98 34.39 5.63 -21.27
N LEU A 99 33.22 5.95 -21.82
CA LEU A 99 32.48 5.10 -22.73
C LEU A 99 32.65 5.64 -24.15
N LEU A 100 33.16 4.80 -25.04
CA LEU A 100 33.43 5.13 -26.43
C LEU A 100 32.45 4.43 -27.36
N ASP A 101 32.11 5.08 -28.48
CA ASP A 101 31.41 4.44 -29.59
C ASP A 101 32.39 3.73 -30.56
N ARG A 102 31.85 3.17 -31.65
CA ARG A 102 32.63 2.49 -32.70
C ARG A 102 33.70 3.37 -33.36
N SER A 103 33.51 4.69 -33.35
CA SER A 103 34.42 5.66 -33.97
C SER A 103 35.53 6.09 -33.00
N GLY A 104 35.43 5.70 -31.73
CA GLY A 104 36.28 6.18 -30.65
C GLY A 104 35.83 7.53 -30.08
N SER A 105 34.63 7.99 -30.39
CA SER A 105 34.04 9.21 -29.84
C SER A 105 33.53 8.97 -28.42
N VAL A 106 33.71 9.94 -27.52
CA VAL A 106 33.25 9.82 -26.13
C VAL A 106 31.74 10.05 -26.03
N ILE A 107 31.00 9.02 -25.62
CA ILE A 107 29.55 9.06 -25.39
C ILE A 107 29.23 9.44 -23.94
N TRP A 108 30.05 9.00 -23.00
CA TRP A 108 29.90 9.31 -21.58
C TRP A 108 31.26 9.29 -20.89
N SER A 109 31.43 10.10 -19.85
CA SER A 109 32.64 10.09 -19.02
C SER A 109 32.34 10.42 -17.57
N SER A 110 33.11 9.82 -16.64
CA SER A 110 33.12 10.23 -15.23
C SER A 110 33.87 11.55 -15.07
N ASN A 111 33.24 12.59 -14.54
CA ASN A 111 33.93 13.85 -14.25
C ASN A 111 34.75 13.70 -12.96
N THR A 112 36.04 13.38 -13.07
CA THR A 112 36.93 13.24 -11.91
C THR A 112 37.56 14.57 -11.50
N ALA A 113 37.62 14.85 -10.20
CA ALA A 113 38.12 16.12 -9.68
C ALA A 113 39.63 16.33 -9.84
N ARG A 114 40.41 15.25 -9.83
CA ARG A 114 41.88 15.29 -9.90
C ARG A 114 42.43 14.08 -10.67
N PRO A 115 43.60 14.19 -11.32
CA PRO A 115 44.27 13.05 -11.92
C PRO A 115 44.81 12.10 -10.83
N ALA A 116 44.74 10.80 -11.09
CA ALA A 116 45.26 9.76 -10.20
C ALA A 116 46.54 9.11 -10.70
N ARG A 117 47.31 8.55 -9.78
CA ARG A 117 48.40 7.61 -10.06
C ARG A 117 47.86 6.18 -10.06
N ASN A 118 48.19 5.42 -11.11
CA ASN A 118 47.73 4.03 -11.30
C ASN A 118 46.23 3.84 -10.98
N PRO A 119 45.35 4.53 -11.72
CA PRO A 119 43.93 4.48 -11.41
C PRO A 119 43.32 3.12 -11.76
N THR A 120 42.38 2.70 -10.93
CA THR A 120 41.58 1.49 -11.11
C THR A 120 40.10 1.82 -10.96
N ALA A 121 39.23 1.09 -11.66
CA ALA A 121 37.80 1.10 -11.42
C ALA A 121 37.38 -0.24 -10.85
N GLN A 122 36.63 -0.23 -9.75
CA GLN A 122 36.21 -1.43 -9.03
C GLN A 122 34.69 -1.43 -8.79
N LEU A 123 34.03 -2.55 -9.07
CA LEU A 123 32.63 -2.77 -8.69
C LEU A 123 32.58 -3.43 -7.30
N LEU A 124 32.09 -2.70 -6.31
CA LEU A 124 32.02 -3.19 -4.93
C LEU A 124 30.79 -4.09 -4.70
N GLU A 125 30.84 -4.89 -3.63
CA GLU A 125 29.73 -5.73 -3.16
C GLU A 125 28.46 -4.93 -2.80
N SER A 126 28.59 -3.62 -2.57
CA SER A 126 27.44 -2.72 -2.39
C SER A 126 26.72 -2.36 -3.70
N GLY A 127 27.33 -2.66 -4.84
CA GLY A 127 26.90 -2.18 -6.17
C GLY A 127 27.49 -0.83 -6.55
N ASN A 128 28.33 -0.22 -5.70
CA ASN A 128 29.00 1.03 -6.02
C ASN A 128 30.20 0.76 -6.94
N LEU A 129 30.14 1.26 -8.18
CA LEU A 129 31.29 1.38 -9.06
C LEU A 129 32.13 2.60 -8.64
N VAL A 130 33.38 2.35 -8.27
CA VAL A 130 34.29 3.36 -7.72
C VAL A 130 35.53 3.47 -8.58
N VAL A 131 35.99 4.71 -8.81
CA VAL A 131 37.32 4.97 -9.37
C VAL A 131 38.25 5.49 -8.28
N LYS A 132 39.40 4.84 -8.12
CA LYS A 132 40.36 5.11 -7.04
C LYS A 132 41.79 4.83 -7.47
N GLU A 133 42.75 5.29 -6.68
CA GLU A 133 44.16 4.89 -6.84
C GLU A 133 44.34 3.44 -6.37
N GLU A 134 45.18 2.70 -7.06
CA GLU A 134 45.50 1.32 -6.69
C GLU A 134 46.02 1.24 -5.25
N GLY A 135 45.44 0.33 -4.45
CA GLY A 135 45.79 0.15 -3.04
C GLY A 135 45.10 1.11 -2.07
N ASP A 136 44.45 2.18 -2.53
CA ASP A 136 43.61 3.01 -1.66
C ASP A 136 42.24 2.36 -1.47
N ASN A 137 41.89 2.04 -0.23
CA ASN A 137 40.59 1.45 0.13
C ASN A 137 39.69 2.45 0.87
N ASN A 138 40.16 3.67 1.12
CA ASN A 138 39.33 4.71 1.71
C ASN A 138 38.41 5.31 0.65
N LEU A 139 37.10 5.05 0.78
CA LEU A 139 36.10 5.56 -0.15
C LEU A 139 36.04 7.09 -0.20
N GLU A 140 36.44 7.79 0.86
CA GLU A 140 36.50 9.27 0.88
C GLU A 140 37.56 9.83 -0.07
N ASN A 141 38.59 9.04 -0.41
CA ASN A 141 39.65 9.43 -1.32
C ASN A 141 39.32 9.12 -2.79
N SER A 142 38.19 8.44 -3.05
CA SER A 142 37.76 8.04 -4.39
C SER A 142 37.66 9.26 -5.31
N LEU A 143 38.05 9.06 -6.56
CA LEU A 143 37.98 10.11 -7.60
C LEU A 143 36.56 10.30 -8.13
N TRP A 144 35.78 9.22 -8.12
CA TRP A 144 34.42 9.16 -8.62
C TRP A 144 33.68 7.94 -8.07
N GLN A 145 32.37 8.07 -7.85
CA GLN A 145 31.51 6.99 -7.36
C GLN A 145 30.16 7.01 -8.08
N SER A 146 29.68 5.85 -8.52
CA SER A 146 28.33 5.71 -9.08
C SER A 146 27.23 6.08 -8.09
N PHE A 147 27.47 5.87 -6.79
CA PHE A 147 26.53 6.21 -5.72
C PHE A 147 26.25 7.71 -5.58
N GLU A 148 27.12 8.57 -6.12
CA GLU A 148 26.92 10.02 -6.19
C GLU A 148 26.06 10.43 -7.40
N HIS A 149 25.76 9.49 -8.31
CA HIS A 149 25.00 9.71 -9.53
C HIS A 149 23.85 8.68 -9.67
N PRO A 150 22.87 8.67 -8.75
CA PRO A 150 21.71 7.78 -8.82
C PRO A 150 20.92 7.94 -10.12
N THR A 151 20.24 6.87 -10.54
CA THR A 151 19.33 6.89 -11.69
C THR A 151 17.87 6.93 -11.24
N ASP A 152 17.09 5.87 -11.40
CA ASP A 152 15.73 5.75 -10.87
C ASP A 152 15.69 4.99 -9.54
N THR A 153 16.82 4.41 -9.12
CA THR A 153 16.95 3.48 -8.00
C THR A 153 17.95 3.99 -6.95
N ILE A 154 17.60 3.79 -5.67
CA ILE A 154 18.48 3.91 -4.50
C ILE A 154 18.67 2.50 -3.91
N LEU A 155 19.93 2.09 -3.81
CA LEU A 155 20.35 0.85 -3.13
C LEU A 155 20.67 1.13 -1.66
N PRO A 156 20.67 0.10 -0.80
CA PRO A 156 21.19 0.20 0.56
C PRO A 156 22.60 0.82 0.57
N GLY A 157 22.81 1.83 1.42
CA GLY A 157 24.07 2.57 1.52
C GLY A 157 24.14 3.83 0.65
N MET A 158 23.27 3.98 -0.37
CA MET A 158 23.17 5.21 -1.16
C MET A 158 22.50 6.33 -0.36
N LYS A 159 22.84 7.58 -0.69
CA LYS A 159 22.25 8.78 -0.11
C LYS A 159 21.13 9.28 -1.01
N LEU A 160 19.99 9.62 -0.43
CA LEU A 160 18.94 10.43 -1.07
C LEU A 160 18.92 11.79 -0.38
N GLY A 161 19.30 12.87 -1.06
CA GLY A 161 19.54 14.15 -0.41
C GLY A 161 20.40 15.11 -1.22
N ARG A 162 21.17 15.95 -0.52
CA ARG A 162 22.04 16.96 -1.12
C ARG A 162 23.31 17.17 -0.29
N SER A 163 24.43 17.34 -0.99
CA SER A 163 25.66 17.92 -0.44
C SER A 163 25.59 19.45 -0.47
N ARG A 164 25.76 20.09 0.68
CA ARG A 164 25.83 21.56 0.79
C ARG A 164 27.23 22.10 0.44
N ILE A 165 28.24 21.23 0.44
CA ILE A 165 29.62 21.59 0.05
C ILE A 165 29.75 21.63 -1.47
N THR A 166 29.31 20.57 -2.16
CA THR A 166 29.47 20.44 -3.62
C THR A 166 28.27 20.94 -4.41
N GLY A 167 27.13 21.15 -3.75
CA GLY A 167 25.85 21.48 -4.39
C GLY A 167 25.19 20.29 -5.11
N MET A 168 25.74 19.09 -4.99
CA MET A 168 25.25 17.89 -5.67
C MET A 168 23.94 17.39 -5.06
N ASP A 169 22.96 17.12 -5.92
CA ASP A 169 21.69 16.49 -5.57
C ASP A 169 21.73 14.98 -5.83
N TRP A 170 21.56 14.18 -4.78
CA TRP A 170 21.35 12.74 -4.88
C TRP A 170 19.84 12.50 -4.93
N SER A 171 19.28 12.46 -6.14
CA SER A 171 17.84 12.31 -6.39
C SER A 171 17.56 11.18 -7.37
N MET A 172 16.39 10.55 -7.24
CA MET A 172 15.94 9.56 -8.21
C MET A 172 15.14 10.23 -9.32
N THR A 173 15.40 9.87 -10.57
CA THR A 173 14.57 10.24 -11.71
C THR A 173 14.19 8.99 -12.47
N SER A 174 12.88 8.76 -12.57
CA SER A 174 12.28 7.64 -13.31
C SER A 174 12.88 7.48 -14.70
N TRP A 175 12.83 6.26 -15.23
CA TRP A 175 13.01 6.04 -16.66
C TRP A 175 11.85 6.65 -17.44
N LYS A 176 12.07 7.04 -18.68
CA LYS A 176 11.05 7.61 -19.54
C LYS A 176 10.00 6.58 -19.98
N SER A 177 10.44 5.35 -20.26
CA SER A 177 9.58 4.19 -20.52
C SER A 177 10.29 2.89 -20.14
N GLU A 178 9.61 1.75 -20.14
CA GLU A 178 10.25 0.45 -19.88
C GLU A 178 11.39 0.13 -20.87
N ASP A 179 11.34 0.69 -22.09
CA ASP A 179 12.32 0.50 -23.15
C ASP A 179 13.31 1.69 -23.28
N ASP A 180 13.16 2.74 -22.46
CA ASP A 180 13.95 3.98 -22.56
C ASP A 180 14.38 4.47 -21.17
N PRO A 181 15.65 4.25 -20.78
CA PRO A 181 16.17 4.60 -19.48
C PRO A 181 16.54 6.09 -19.35
N SER A 182 16.38 6.90 -20.40
CA SER A 182 16.56 8.36 -20.30
C SER A 182 15.68 8.96 -19.21
N ARG A 183 16.01 10.18 -18.76
CA ARG A 183 15.24 10.84 -17.69
C ARG A 183 13.77 11.01 -18.08
N GLY A 184 12.91 10.36 -17.30
CA GLY A 184 11.46 10.57 -17.33
C GLY A 184 11.06 11.84 -16.58
N ASN A 185 9.75 12.07 -16.49
CA ASN A 185 9.19 13.29 -15.90
C ASN A 185 9.05 13.24 -14.38
N ILE A 186 9.15 12.04 -13.77
CA ILE A 186 9.01 11.86 -12.33
C ILE A 186 10.38 11.92 -11.65
N THR A 187 10.50 12.80 -10.67
CA THR A 187 11.69 12.94 -9.82
C THR A 187 11.31 12.85 -8.35
N CYS A 188 12.01 12.00 -7.60
CA CYS A 188 11.95 11.95 -6.15
C CYS A 188 13.24 12.57 -5.57
N LYS A 189 13.09 13.61 -4.74
CA LYS A 189 14.22 14.35 -4.18
C LYS A 189 13.87 14.98 -2.84
N LEU A 190 14.90 15.45 -2.14
CA LEU A 190 14.71 16.33 -1.00
C LEU A 190 14.19 17.70 -1.46
N ALA A 191 13.18 18.24 -0.77
CA ALA A 191 12.64 19.55 -1.03
C ALA A 191 13.75 20.61 -0.95
N PRO A 192 13.87 21.50 -1.96
CA PRO A 192 14.95 22.48 -2.02
C PRO A 192 14.69 23.72 -1.13
N TYR A 193 13.65 23.71 -0.31
CA TYR A 193 13.16 24.85 0.46
C TYR A 193 12.67 24.39 1.85
N GLY A 194 12.48 25.35 2.76
CA GLY A 194 11.89 25.09 4.06
C GLY A 194 12.69 24.13 4.93
N TYR A 195 11.97 23.35 5.74
CA TYR A 195 12.53 22.25 6.51
C TYR A 195 12.52 20.94 5.70
N PRO A 196 13.54 20.06 5.84
CA PRO A 196 13.67 18.86 5.03
C PRO A 196 12.42 17.98 4.94
N ASP A 197 12.02 17.69 3.70
CA ASP A 197 10.84 16.92 3.32
C ASP A 197 11.15 16.20 1.99
N MET A 198 10.76 14.94 1.81
CA MET A 198 10.94 14.25 0.53
C MET A 198 9.73 14.52 -0.37
N VAL A 199 10.00 14.97 -1.59
CA VAL A 199 8.96 15.31 -2.56
C VAL A 199 9.10 14.44 -3.81
N VAL A 200 7.95 14.03 -4.34
CA VAL A 200 7.86 13.47 -5.68
C VAL A 200 7.20 14.50 -6.57
N MET A 201 7.86 14.80 -7.68
CA MET A 201 7.43 15.82 -8.63
C MET A 201 7.25 15.21 -10.02
N GLU A 202 6.28 15.73 -10.76
CA GLU A 202 6.16 15.55 -12.20
C GLU A 202 6.48 16.88 -12.87
N GLY A 203 7.66 16.99 -13.48
CA GLY A 203 8.20 18.27 -13.94
C GLY A 203 8.32 19.27 -12.78
N SER A 204 7.52 20.34 -12.80
CA SER A 204 7.47 21.36 -11.73
C SER A 204 6.34 21.16 -10.73
N GLN A 205 5.45 20.18 -10.94
CA GLN A 205 4.30 19.95 -10.07
C GLN A 205 4.63 18.93 -8.98
N VAL A 206 4.33 19.25 -7.72
CA VAL A 206 4.43 18.30 -6.62
C VAL A 206 3.24 17.33 -6.67
N LYS A 207 3.51 16.03 -6.63
CA LYS A 207 2.49 14.97 -6.64
C LYS A 207 2.30 14.33 -5.28
N TYR A 208 3.39 14.19 -4.55
CA TYR A 208 3.44 13.59 -3.22
C TYR A 208 4.52 14.25 -2.38
N ARG A 209 4.31 14.18 -1.07
CA ARG A 209 5.22 14.68 -0.05
C ARG A 209 5.26 13.70 1.10
N SER A 210 6.45 13.32 1.58
CA SER A 210 6.60 12.45 2.74
C SER A 210 6.22 13.14 4.05
N GLY A 211 6.14 14.46 4.06
CA GLY A 211 6.09 15.26 5.28
C GLY A 211 7.49 15.45 5.85
N LEU A 212 7.61 16.39 6.79
CA LEU A 212 8.88 16.74 7.41
C LEU A 212 9.48 15.59 8.23
N TRP A 213 10.80 15.62 8.39
CA TRP A 213 11.52 14.75 9.33
C TRP A 213 11.31 15.21 10.78
N ASP A 214 10.77 14.35 11.64
CA ASP A 214 10.40 14.68 13.04
C ASP A 214 11.46 14.25 14.07
N GLY A 215 12.66 13.83 13.63
CA GLY A 215 13.70 13.26 14.49
C GLY A 215 13.69 11.74 14.58
N LEU A 216 12.56 11.09 14.29
CA LEU A 216 12.39 9.64 14.27
C LEU A 216 12.01 9.10 12.89
N ARG A 217 11.21 9.85 12.14
CA ARG A 217 10.62 9.45 10.86
C ARG A 217 10.15 10.65 10.04
N PHE A 218 9.68 10.40 8.82
CA PHE A 218 8.91 11.40 8.07
C PHE A 218 7.44 11.39 8.53
N SER A 219 6.90 12.56 8.85
CA SER A 219 5.57 12.73 9.46
C SER A 219 4.39 12.18 8.64
N GLY A 220 4.55 12.04 7.32
CA GLY A 220 3.58 11.43 6.41
C GLY A 220 3.78 9.93 6.16
N VAL A 221 4.82 9.32 6.71
CA VAL A 221 5.16 7.89 6.55
C VAL A 221 5.18 7.20 7.92
N PRO A 222 4.05 7.15 8.66
CA PRO A 222 4.03 6.64 10.04
C PRO A 222 4.39 5.15 10.14
N SER A 223 4.33 4.42 9.02
CA SER A 223 4.76 3.01 8.89
C SER A 223 6.25 2.80 9.14
N THR A 224 7.08 3.85 9.07
CA THR A 224 8.51 3.80 9.45
C THR A 224 8.66 3.65 10.97
N LYS A 225 8.44 2.42 11.44
CA LYS A 225 8.79 1.91 12.76
C LYS A 225 10.10 1.10 12.63
N PRO A 226 10.80 0.77 13.72
CA PRO A 226 11.97 -0.10 13.65
C PRO A 226 11.67 -1.36 12.81
N ASN A 227 12.38 -1.51 11.70
CA ASN A 227 12.13 -2.54 10.72
C ASN A 227 13.19 -3.66 10.87
N PRO A 228 12.81 -4.94 10.92
CA PRO A 228 13.79 -6.02 10.99
C PRO A 228 14.64 -6.16 9.71
N ILE A 229 14.20 -5.57 8.59
CA ILE A 229 14.86 -5.67 7.28
C ILE A 229 15.94 -4.60 7.12
N TYR A 230 15.63 -3.36 7.46
CA TYR A 230 16.54 -2.23 7.25
C TYR A 230 16.54 -1.27 8.43
N LYS A 231 17.70 -0.65 8.63
CA LYS A 231 17.88 0.55 9.44
C LYS A 231 17.89 1.74 8.50
N TYR A 232 17.53 2.89 9.02
CA TYR A 232 17.63 4.15 8.30
C TYR A 232 18.30 5.19 9.18
N GLU A 233 18.90 6.17 8.52
CA GLU A 233 19.39 7.37 9.17
C GLU A 233 19.00 8.60 8.36
N PHE A 234 18.87 9.71 9.07
CA PHE A 234 18.68 11.01 8.49
C PHE A 234 19.72 11.97 9.05
N VAL A 235 20.60 12.45 8.17
CA VAL A 235 21.63 13.41 8.53
C VAL A 235 21.16 14.78 8.10
N PHE A 236 21.21 15.73 9.03
CA PHE A 236 20.87 17.13 8.75
C PHE A 236 21.84 18.08 9.45
N ASN A 237 22.92 18.44 8.75
CA ASN A 237 23.95 19.34 9.26
C ASN A 237 24.38 20.37 8.20
N GLU A 238 25.46 21.11 8.48
CA GLU A 238 25.96 22.17 7.60
C GLU A 238 26.60 21.65 6.31
N LYS A 239 27.09 20.41 6.31
CA LYS A 239 27.80 19.79 5.17
C LYS A 239 26.86 19.08 4.22
N GLU A 240 25.86 18.38 4.74
CA GLU A 240 24.97 17.54 3.96
C GLU A 240 23.61 17.33 4.63
N ILE A 241 22.61 17.05 3.79
CA ILE A 241 21.29 16.62 4.22
C ILE A 241 20.93 15.37 3.43
N PHE A 242 20.75 14.23 4.07
CA PHE A 242 20.37 13.03 3.35
C PHE A 242 19.63 12.02 4.22
N TYR A 243 18.83 11.21 3.55
CA TYR A 243 18.28 9.96 4.04
C TYR A 243 19.08 8.79 3.47
N ARG A 244 19.34 7.77 4.28
CA ARG A 244 20.03 6.56 3.85
C ARG A 244 19.46 5.34 4.55
N GLU A 245 19.22 4.28 3.79
CA GLU A 245 18.85 2.96 4.31
C GLU A 245 20.07 2.05 4.34
N SER A 246 20.11 1.12 5.28
CA SER A 246 21.12 0.08 5.40
C SER A 246 20.46 -1.21 5.86
N LEU A 247 20.75 -2.32 5.19
CA LEU A 247 20.13 -3.60 5.53
C LEU A 247 20.68 -4.16 6.85
N VAL A 248 19.80 -4.78 7.63
CA VAL A 248 20.16 -5.57 8.81
C VAL A 248 20.82 -6.87 8.36
N ASP A 249 20.18 -7.58 7.43
CA ASP A 249 20.74 -8.73 6.75
C ASP A 249 21.26 -8.31 5.36
N LYS A 250 22.59 -8.29 5.20
CA LYS A 250 23.25 -7.88 3.96
C LYS A 250 23.06 -8.86 2.81
N SER A 251 22.58 -10.08 3.07
CA SER A 251 22.29 -11.07 2.02
C SER A 251 20.96 -10.79 1.29
N MET A 252 20.11 -9.92 1.86
CA MET A 252 18.85 -9.54 1.23
C MET A 252 19.08 -8.60 0.05
N HIS A 253 18.29 -8.79 -1.01
CA HIS A 253 18.26 -7.87 -2.14
C HIS A 253 17.10 -6.90 -1.95
N TRP A 254 17.44 -5.62 -1.82
CA TRP A 254 16.51 -4.52 -1.55
C TRP A 254 16.80 -3.33 -2.46
N ARG A 255 15.75 -2.65 -2.91
CA ARG A 255 15.86 -1.42 -3.69
C ARG A 255 14.65 -0.52 -3.50
N LEU A 256 14.89 0.78 -3.50
CA LEU A 256 13.88 1.83 -3.58
C LEU A 256 13.88 2.40 -5.00
N VAL A 257 12.73 2.43 -5.68
CA VAL A 257 12.63 2.82 -7.09
C VAL A 257 11.55 3.86 -7.32
N THR A 258 11.87 4.87 -8.12
CA THR A 258 10.91 5.86 -8.63
C THR A 258 10.37 5.43 -10.00
N ARG A 259 9.07 5.19 -10.09
CA ARG A 259 8.40 4.65 -11.27
C ARG A 259 7.77 5.77 -12.12
N GLN A 260 7.49 5.46 -13.39
CA GLN A 260 6.90 6.38 -14.37
C GLN A 260 5.52 6.91 -13.98
N ASN A 261 4.75 6.14 -13.21
CA ASN A 261 3.41 6.53 -12.77
C ASN A 261 3.42 7.50 -11.57
N GLY A 262 4.59 7.89 -11.05
CA GLY A 262 4.70 8.76 -9.89
C GLY A 262 4.90 8.02 -8.56
N ASP A 263 4.90 6.69 -8.55
CA ASP A 263 5.10 5.93 -7.32
C ASP A 263 6.58 5.78 -6.97
N VAL A 264 6.88 5.95 -5.69
CA VAL A 264 8.15 5.54 -5.08
C VAL A 264 7.86 4.25 -4.32
N ALA A 265 8.59 3.19 -4.64
CA ALA A 265 8.28 1.84 -4.18
C ALA A 265 9.53 1.08 -3.73
N SER A 266 9.41 0.38 -2.61
CA SER A 266 10.46 -0.50 -2.10
C SER A 266 10.18 -1.93 -2.55
N PHE A 267 11.20 -2.61 -3.05
CA PHE A 267 11.12 -3.99 -3.49
C PHE A 267 12.11 -4.88 -2.75
N THR A 268 11.66 -6.09 -2.42
CA THR A 268 12.49 -7.15 -1.86
C THR A 268 12.43 -8.39 -2.73
N TRP A 269 13.57 -9.05 -2.97
CA TRP A 269 13.61 -10.26 -3.78
C TRP A 269 13.21 -11.48 -2.96
N ILE A 270 12.23 -12.26 -3.44
CA ILE A 270 11.80 -13.50 -2.79
C ILE A 270 12.33 -14.69 -3.55
N GLU A 271 13.39 -15.31 -3.02
CA GLU A 271 14.10 -16.42 -3.67
C GLU A 271 13.17 -17.60 -4.02
N LYS A 272 12.26 -17.96 -3.10
CA LYS A 272 11.31 -19.07 -3.36
C LYS A 272 10.35 -18.79 -4.51
N LYS A 273 10.04 -17.53 -4.79
CA LYS A 273 9.12 -17.11 -5.86
C LYS A 273 9.86 -16.68 -7.12
N GLN A 274 11.17 -16.50 -7.06
CA GLN A 274 11.99 -15.94 -8.13
C GLN A 274 11.37 -14.63 -8.67
N SER A 275 10.92 -13.75 -7.77
CA SER A 275 10.21 -12.53 -8.12
C SER A 275 10.46 -11.40 -7.12
N TRP A 276 10.44 -10.16 -7.60
CA TRP A 276 10.38 -8.97 -6.76
C TRP A 276 9.01 -8.86 -6.10
N LEU A 277 8.99 -8.87 -4.77
CA LEU A 277 7.83 -8.51 -3.97
C LEU A 277 7.83 -6.99 -3.79
N LEU A 278 6.71 -6.35 -4.14
CA LEU A 278 6.43 -4.98 -3.74
C LEU A 278 6.21 -4.97 -2.22
N TYR A 279 7.15 -4.39 -1.48
CA TYR A 279 7.10 -4.34 -0.03
C TYR A 279 6.19 -3.19 0.44
N GLU A 280 6.43 -1.99 -0.07
CA GLU A 280 5.63 -0.80 0.23
C GLU A 280 5.70 0.22 -0.91
N THR A 281 4.73 1.14 -0.91
CA THR A 281 4.69 2.32 -1.78
C THR A 281 4.51 3.57 -0.93
N ALA A 282 5.13 4.68 -1.36
CA ALA A 282 5.01 5.96 -0.68
C ALA A 282 3.59 6.54 -0.78
N ASN A 283 2.94 6.39 -1.94
CA ASN A 283 1.52 6.71 -2.12
C ASN A 283 0.67 5.49 -1.75
N THR A 284 -0.15 5.60 -0.71
CA THR A 284 -0.98 4.49 -0.23
C THR A 284 -2.47 4.70 -0.53
N ASP A 285 -2.93 5.96 -0.49
CA ASP A 285 -4.32 6.31 -0.68
C ASP A 285 -4.51 7.71 -1.32
N ASN A 286 -5.76 8.12 -1.52
CA ASN A 286 -6.08 9.40 -2.18
C ASN A 286 -5.67 10.64 -1.36
N CYS A 287 -5.49 10.52 -0.04
CA CYS A 287 -5.01 11.59 0.83
C CYS A 287 -3.49 11.80 0.79
N ASP A 288 -2.74 10.90 0.13
CA ASP A 288 -1.31 11.12 -0.17
C ASP A 288 -1.08 12.07 -1.34
N ARG A 289 -2.11 12.32 -2.16
CA ARG A 289 -2.05 13.28 -3.25
C ARG A 289 -1.85 14.67 -2.69
N TYR A 290 -0.80 15.31 -3.17
CA TYR A 290 -0.40 16.63 -2.71
C TYR A 290 -1.54 17.65 -2.80
N ALA A 291 -1.83 18.31 -1.67
CA ALA A 291 -2.73 19.45 -1.55
C ALA A 291 -4.19 19.21 -2.01
N ILE A 292 -4.69 17.97 -1.94
CA ILE A 292 -6.04 17.63 -2.43
C ILE A 292 -7.19 18.42 -1.76
N CYS A 293 -7.02 18.82 -0.49
CA CYS A 293 -8.04 19.57 0.27
C CYS A 293 -7.82 21.09 0.28
N GLY A 294 -6.85 21.59 -0.51
CA GLY A 294 -6.53 23.01 -0.58
C GLY A 294 -5.94 23.59 0.72
N ALA A 295 -5.89 24.93 0.77
CA ALA A 295 -5.39 25.68 1.91
C ALA A 295 -6.26 25.51 3.16
N ASN A 296 -5.64 25.32 4.33
CA ASN A 296 -6.28 25.20 5.64
C ASN A 296 -7.36 24.10 5.74
N GLY A 297 -7.35 23.16 4.79
CA GLY A 297 -8.14 21.92 4.81
C GLY A 297 -7.25 20.73 5.14
N PHE A 298 -7.87 19.65 5.59
CA PHE A 298 -7.17 18.38 5.82
C PHE A 298 -7.90 17.23 5.14
N CYS A 299 -7.15 16.19 4.79
CA CYS A 299 -7.69 14.96 4.21
C CYS A 299 -7.80 13.86 5.27
N ASP A 300 -8.98 13.25 5.41
CA ASP A 300 -9.23 12.05 6.20
C ASP A 300 -9.81 10.96 5.30
N ILE A 301 -9.01 9.92 5.06
CA ILE A 301 -9.40 8.80 4.21
C ILE A 301 -10.57 7.98 4.79
N GLN A 302 -10.84 8.11 6.11
CA GLN A 302 -11.97 7.45 6.76
C GLN A 302 -13.28 8.25 6.62
N SER A 303 -13.21 9.48 6.13
CA SER A 303 -14.34 10.39 5.98
C SER A 303 -14.87 10.41 4.54
N SER A 304 -16.16 10.76 4.39
CA SER A 304 -16.81 10.94 3.10
C SER A 304 -17.74 12.15 3.19
N PRO A 305 -17.42 13.29 2.55
CA PRO A 305 -16.25 13.54 1.70
C PRO A 305 -14.90 13.46 2.46
N VAL A 306 -13.80 13.20 1.75
CA VAL A 306 -12.46 13.01 2.36
C VAL A 306 -11.84 14.31 2.87
N CYS A 307 -12.29 15.47 2.39
CA CYS A 307 -11.76 16.78 2.79
C CYS A 307 -12.70 17.49 3.76
N ASP A 308 -12.13 18.05 4.82
CA ASP A 308 -12.81 18.93 5.76
C ASP A 308 -11.91 20.13 6.12
N CYS A 309 -12.51 21.19 6.66
CA CYS A 309 -11.78 22.36 7.12
C CYS A 309 -11.22 22.15 8.52
N LEU A 310 -10.05 22.74 8.81
CA LEU A 310 -9.53 22.80 10.17
C LEU A 310 -10.55 23.45 11.12
N ASN A 311 -10.57 23.05 12.40
CA ASN A 311 -11.53 23.60 13.35
C ASN A 311 -11.35 25.12 13.51
N GLY A 312 -12.44 25.89 13.40
CA GLY A 312 -12.43 27.35 13.33
C GLY A 312 -12.22 27.93 11.92
N PHE A 313 -12.18 27.08 10.90
CA PHE A 313 -12.16 27.46 9.48
C PHE A 313 -13.47 27.06 8.80
N VAL A 314 -13.74 27.68 7.66
CA VAL A 314 -14.92 27.43 6.81
C VAL A 314 -14.50 27.42 5.33
N PRO A 315 -15.22 26.71 4.46
CA PRO A 315 -14.90 26.68 3.04
C PRO A 315 -14.89 28.08 2.43
N LYS A 316 -13.84 28.40 1.65
CA LYS A 316 -13.74 29.71 0.97
C LYS A 316 -14.86 29.89 -0.06
N SER A 317 -15.23 28.80 -0.74
CA SER A 317 -16.38 28.74 -1.64
C SER A 317 -17.28 27.56 -1.24
N PRO A 318 -18.34 27.79 -0.45
CA PRO A 318 -19.26 26.72 -0.05
C PRO A 318 -19.92 25.99 -1.23
N ARG A 319 -20.13 26.72 -2.35
CA ARG A 319 -20.72 26.16 -3.57
C ARG A 319 -19.82 25.09 -4.18
N ASP A 320 -18.54 25.39 -4.35
CA ASP A 320 -17.55 24.48 -4.95
C ASP A 320 -17.26 23.31 -4.00
N TRP A 321 -17.14 23.61 -2.70
CA TRP A 321 -16.90 22.62 -1.66
C TRP A 321 -17.98 21.52 -1.61
N ASN A 322 -19.26 21.91 -1.75
CA ASN A 322 -20.40 20.99 -1.74
C ASN A 322 -20.45 20.05 -2.95
N VAL A 323 -19.77 20.40 -4.04
CA VAL A 323 -19.65 19.56 -5.25
C VAL A 323 -18.26 18.90 -5.36
N THR A 324 -17.53 18.80 -4.24
CA THR A 324 -16.22 18.14 -4.12
C THR A 324 -15.07 18.83 -4.85
N ASP A 325 -15.23 20.11 -5.20
CA ASP A 325 -14.11 20.96 -5.61
C ASP A 325 -13.52 21.68 -4.38
N TRP A 326 -12.46 21.11 -3.84
CA TRP A 326 -11.77 21.62 -2.65
C TRP A 326 -10.58 22.54 -2.98
N ALA A 327 -10.35 22.88 -4.26
CA ALA A 327 -9.15 23.60 -4.69
C ALA A 327 -9.01 24.98 -4.02
N ASN A 328 -10.14 25.63 -3.72
CA ASN A 328 -10.17 26.93 -3.04
C ASN A 328 -9.85 26.86 -1.54
N GLY A 329 -9.83 25.66 -0.94
CA GLY A 329 -9.55 25.44 0.48
C GLY A 329 -10.54 26.13 1.43
N CYS A 330 -10.03 26.43 2.60
CA CYS A 330 -10.75 27.00 3.73
C CYS A 330 -10.09 28.31 4.19
N VAL A 331 -10.90 29.18 4.79
CA VAL A 331 -10.48 30.43 5.41
C VAL A 331 -10.92 30.46 6.87
N ARG A 332 -10.28 31.29 7.68
CA ARG A 332 -10.66 31.46 9.08
C ARG A 332 -12.09 31.98 9.16
N ARG A 333 -12.86 31.41 10.08
CA ARG A 333 -14.19 31.92 10.42
C ARG A 333 -14.10 33.30 11.07
N THR A 334 -13.18 33.42 12.03
CA THR A 334 -12.89 34.68 12.73
C THR A 334 -11.50 35.18 12.34
N PRO A 335 -11.36 36.43 11.86
CA PRO A 335 -10.05 37.04 11.57
C PRO A 335 -9.16 37.13 12.80
N LEU A 336 -7.84 37.03 12.59
CA LEU A 336 -6.84 37.24 13.64
C LEU A 336 -6.69 38.73 13.95
N ASN A 337 -6.40 39.05 15.20
CA ASN A 337 -6.16 40.44 15.64
C ASN A 337 -4.69 40.71 16.01
N CYS A 338 -3.83 39.70 15.92
CA CYS A 338 -2.45 39.66 16.43
C CYS A 338 -2.33 39.78 17.95
N SER A 339 -2.99 40.79 18.54
CA SER A 339 -3.01 41.09 19.97
C SER A 339 -4.16 40.37 20.68
N GLY A 340 -3.85 39.28 21.40
CA GLY A 340 -4.83 38.46 22.10
C GLY A 340 -5.15 37.13 21.39
N ASP A 341 -4.61 36.92 20.18
CA ASP A 341 -4.63 35.60 19.56
C ASP A 341 -3.99 34.55 20.47
N GLY A 342 -4.46 33.31 20.38
CA GLY A 342 -3.84 32.16 21.01
C GLY A 342 -3.64 31.03 20.02
N PHE A 343 -3.51 29.79 20.51
CA PHE A 343 -3.27 28.63 19.66
C PHE A 343 -4.17 27.47 20.01
N ARG A 344 -4.68 26.81 18.99
CA ARG A 344 -5.35 25.52 19.09
C ARG A 344 -4.37 24.41 18.72
N LYS A 345 -4.24 23.45 19.63
CA LYS A 345 -3.43 22.26 19.44
C LYS A 345 -4.16 21.24 18.54
N LEU A 346 -3.43 20.68 17.59
CA LEU A 346 -3.85 19.62 16.69
C LEU A 346 -2.77 18.53 16.65
N ALA A 347 -3.17 17.26 16.78
CA ALA A 347 -2.28 16.10 16.72
C ALA A 347 -2.84 15.05 15.75
N GLY A 348 -2.06 14.02 15.41
CA GLY A 348 -2.53 12.97 14.50
C GLY A 348 -2.59 13.41 13.06
N VAL A 349 -1.64 14.25 12.61
CA VAL A 349 -1.62 14.77 11.24
C VAL A 349 -0.24 14.71 10.61
N LYS A 350 -0.19 14.50 9.29
CA LYS A 350 0.97 14.85 8.47
C LYS A 350 1.15 16.36 8.54
N MET A 351 2.32 16.81 8.94
CA MET A 351 2.61 18.24 9.09
C MET A 351 2.50 18.98 7.77
N PRO A 352 1.95 20.21 7.73
CA PRO A 352 1.77 20.97 6.50
C PRO A 352 3.09 21.26 5.79
N GLU A 353 3.02 21.64 4.52
CA GLU A 353 4.21 21.96 3.74
C GLU A 353 5.03 23.11 4.35
N THR A 354 6.34 23.09 4.09
CA THR A 354 7.30 23.98 4.77
C THR A 354 7.85 25.07 3.84
N LYS A 355 7.26 25.31 2.66
CA LYS A 355 7.72 26.36 1.72
C LYS A 355 7.83 27.74 2.36
N SER A 356 6.80 28.13 3.11
CA SER A 356 6.73 29.39 3.83
C SER A 356 6.91 29.13 5.32
N SER A 357 8.10 28.67 5.71
CA SER A 357 8.42 28.35 7.11
C SER A 357 9.79 28.87 7.54
N TRP A 358 10.00 28.95 8.85
CA TRP A 358 11.28 29.22 9.49
C TRP A 358 11.49 28.25 10.64
N PHE A 359 12.73 27.84 10.89
CA PHE A 359 13.02 26.89 11.95
C PHE A 359 14.27 27.24 12.75
N SER A 360 14.30 26.79 14.01
CA SER A 360 15.45 26.85 14.90
C SER A 360 15.60 25.55 15.67
N LYS A 361 16.80 24.97 15.69
CA LYS A 361 17.08 23.73 16.44
C LYS A 361 17.29 23.95 17.94
N THR A 362 17.55 25.19 18.36
CA THR A 362 17.93 25.52 19.74
C THR A 362 16.76 25.99 20.58
N MET A 363 15.71 26.52 19.95
CA MET A 363 14.55 27.03 20.66
C MET A 363 13.70 25.90 21.24
N ASN A 364 13.15 26.14 22.43
CA ASN A 364 12.13 25.26 23.01
C ASN A 364 10.72 25.65 22.55
N LEU A 365 9.72 24.84 22.91
CA LEU A 365 8.34 25.02 22.46
C LEU A 365 7.70 26.33 22.97
N GLU A 366 8.06 26.79 24.17
CA GLU A 366 7.53 28.03 24.76
C GLU A 366 8.11 29.27 24.06
N GLU A 367 9.42 29.28 23.83
CA GLU A 367 10.09 30.30 23.01
C GLU A 367 9.50 30.33 21.59
N CYS A 368 9.19 29.16 21.03
CA CYS A 368 8.56 29.03 19.72
C CYS A 368 7.16 29.67 19.70
N ARG A 369 6.35 29.40 20.72
CA ARG A 369 5.02 30.00 20.92
C ARG A 369 5.11 31.53 20.99
N ASN A 370 6.00 32.04 21.85
CA ASN A 370 6.14 33.49 22.07
C ASN A 370 6.64 34.19 20.80
N THR A 371 7.61 33.60 20.10
CA THR A 371 8.10 34.11 18.81
C THR A 371 7.00 34.15 17.74
N CYS A 372 6.12 33.15 17.72
CA CYS A 372 4.99 33.14 16.79
C CYS A 372 3.96 34.23 17.14
N LEU A 373 3.69 34.49 18.42
CA LEU A 373 2.78 35.57 18.85
C LEU A 373 3.29 36.95 18.41
N GLU A 374 4.58 37.22 18.60
CA GLU A 374 5.24 38.47 18.20
C GLU A 374 5.16 38.71 16.69
N LYS A 375 5.22 37.65 15.88
CA LYS A 375 5.12 37.73 14.43
C LYS A 375 3.66 37.63 13.99
N CYS A 376 2.99 38.75 13.73
CA CYS A 376 1.57 38.77 13.33
C CYS A 376 1.21 37.93 12.09
N ASN A 377 2.18 37.61 11.23
CA ASN A 377 2.00 36.76 10.05
C ASN A 377 2.23 35.25 10.32
N CYS A 378 2.65 34.87 11.53
CA CYS A 378 2.81 33.47 11.92
C CYS A 378 1.43 32.82 12.09
N THR A 379 1.23 31.69 11.43
CA THR A 379 -0.06 31.00 11.38
C THR A 379 -0.09 29.71 12.19
N ALA A 380 1.06 29.06 12.39
CA ALA A 380 1.20 27.91 13.25
C ALA A 380 2.64 27.70 13.72
N TYR A 381 2.82 26.90 14.77
CA TYR A 381 4.13 26.42 15.20
C TYR A 381 4.12 24.96 15.68
N SER A 382 5.29 24.33 15.74
CA SER A 382 5.49 22.95 16.25
C SER A 382 6.94 22.73 16.70
N ASN A 383 7.20 21.66 17.44
CA ASN A 383 8.54 21.13 17.65
C ASN A 383 9.12 20.56 16.35
N LEU A 384 10.43 20.66 16.16
CA LEU A 384 11.13 20.05 15.02
C LEU A 384 11.40 18.57 15.24
N ASP A 385 11.77 18.23 16.46
CA ASP A 385 12.15 16.89 16.87
C ASP A 385 11.24 16.44 17.99
N ILE A 386 10.65 15.25 17.90
CA ILE A 386 9.75 14.71 18.93
C ILE A 386 10.45 13.86 19.98
N ARG A 387 11.76 13.60 19.82
CA ARG A 387 12.55 12.83 20.80
C ARG A 387 12.75 13.64 22.07
N ASN A 388 12.94 12.93 23.18
CA ASN A 388 13.29 13.52 24.49
C ASN A 388 12.37 14.70 24.88
N GLU A 389 11.06 14.45 24.95
CA GLU A 389 9.99 15.44 25.28
C GLU A 389 9.76 16.53 24.21
N GLY A 390 10.58 16.55 23.16
CA GLY A 390 10.44 17.42 22.00
C GLY A 390 11.36 18.64 22.06
N SER A 391 11.93 19.01 20.92
CA SER A 391 12.87 20.14 20.82
C SER A 391 12.82 20.83 19.46
N GLY A 392 13.40 22.03 19.43
CA GLY A 392 13.40 22.88 18.25
C GLY A 392 12.06 23.58 18.02
N CYS A 393 12.07 24.51 17.06
CA CYS A 393 10.93 25.32 16.70
C CYS A 393 10.77 25.33 15.18
N LEU A 394 9.55 25.08 14.71
CA LEU A 394 9.11 25.31 13.34
C LEU A 394 7.96 26.31 13.36
N LEU A 395 8.07 27.37 12.58
CA LEU A 395 7.04 28.39 12.38
C LEU A 395 6.55 28.33 10.94
N TRP A 396 5.24 28.37 10.74
CA TRP A 396 4.61 28.53 9.43
C TRP A 396 4.08 29.94 9.25
N PHE A 397 4.14 30.42 8.00
CA PHE A 397 3.62 31.71 7.57
C PHE A 397 2.68 31.52 6.39
N GLY A 398 1.48 32.10 6.46
CA GLY A 398 0.45 31.93 5.43
C GLY A 398 -0.37 30.65 5.61
N ASP A 399 -0.96 30.17 4.51
CA ASP A 399 -1.89 29.04 4.51
C ASP A 399 -1.19 27.71 4.83
N LEU A 400 -1.85 26.87 5.61
CA LEU A 400 -1.37 25.51 5.91
C LEU A 400 -1.87 24.55 4.84
N VAL A 401 -0.98 23.93 4.09
CA VAL A 401 -1.33 23.11 2.91
C VAL A 401 -0.82 21.68 3.09
N ASP A 402 -1.54 20.72 2.48
CA ASP A 402 -1.16 19.31 2.41
C ASP A 402 -1.14 18.59 3.78
N ILE A 403 -2.20 18.84 4.57
CA ILE A 403 -2.46 18.15 5.83
C ILE A 403 -3.30 16.89 5.57
N ARG A 404 -2.91 15.77 6.16
CA ARG A 404 -3.73 14.55 6.23
C ARG A 404 -3.80 14.00 7.64
N VAL A 405 -4.88 13.32 7.98
CA VAL A 405 -5.04 12.63 9.26
C VAL A 405 -4.25 11.32 9.26
N LEU A 406 -3.54 11.06 10.35
CA LEU A 406 -2.76 9.86 10.62
C LEU A 406 -2.98 9.46 12.08
N ASP A 407 -3.74 8.38 12.30
CA ASP A 407 -4.13 7.93 13.66
C ASP A 407 -2.93 7.62 14.58
N ASP A 408 -1.77 7.26 14.02
CA ASP A 408 -0.54 6.86 14.72
C ASP A 408 0.50 7.99 14.89
N ASN A 409 0.21 9.23 14.44
CA ASN A 409 1.16 10.34 14.56
C ASN A 409 0.92 11.18 15.82
N GLU A 410 1.89 11.19 16.73
CA GLU A 410 1.80 11.94 17.99
C GLU A 410 2.30 13.37 17.89
N GLN A 411 2.90 13.77 16.75
CA GLN A 411 3.43 15.11 16.58
C GLN A 411 2.29 16.16 16.58
N GLU A 412 2.53 17.26 17.29
CA GLU A 412 1.53 18.28 17.58
C GLU A 412 1.84 19.58 16.83
N ILE A 413 0.84 20.16 16.16
CA ILE A 413 0.89 21.50 15.56
C ILE A 413 -0.05 22.43 16.31
N TYR A 414 0.41 23.64 16.57
CA TYR A 414 -0.29 24.69 17.28
C TYR A 414 -0.70 25.77 16.29
N ILE A 415 -1.98 25.77 15.90
CA ILE A 415 -2.51 26.67 14.88
C ILE A 415 -3.02 27.93 15.57
N ARG A 416 -2.55 29.11 15.14
CA ARG A 416 -2.95 30.41 15.71
C ARG A 416 -4.45 30.59 15.52
N MET A 417 -5.18 31.10 16.50
CA MET A 417 -6.62 31.35 16.44
C MET A 417 -6.97 32.65 17.15
N ALA A 418 -8.05 33.31 16.74
CA ALA A 418 -8.62 34.42 17.49
C ALA A 418 -9.07 33.95 18.88
N GLU A 419 -8.97 34.80 19.90
CA GLU A 419 -9.32 34.47 21.29
C GLU A 419 -10.72 33.87 21.43
N SER A 420 -11.70 34.45 20.72
CA SER A 420 -13.09 34.00 20.73
C SER A 420 -13.29 32.58 20.22
N GLU A 421 -12.39 32.06 19.37
CA GLU A 421 -12.43 30.68 18.87
C GLU A 421 -11.88 29.68 19.89
N LEU A 422 -11.11 30.14 20.89
CA LEU A 422 -10.46 29.28 21.90
C LEU A 422 -11.34 29.07 23.12
N VAL A 423 -12.15 30.06 23.50
CA VAL A 423 -13.08 30.00 24.65
C VAL A 423 -14.20 28.96 24.45
N VAL A 424 -14.44 28.54 23.20
CA VAL A 424 -15.46 27.54 22.85
C VAL A 424 -15.00 26.10 23.15
N ASP A 425 -13.70 25.84 23.26
CA ASP A 425 -13.15 24.50 23.54
C ASP A 425 -12.72 24.38 25.02
N ASN A 426 -13.59 23.81 25.86
CA ASN A 426 -13.18 23.36 27.20
C ASN A 426 -12.23 22.14 27.08
N GLY A 427 -10.93 22.40 27.06
CA GLY A 427 -9.96 21.66 27.87
C GLY A 427 -9.36 20.34 27.39
N ASP A 428 -9.77 19.76 26.26
CA ASP A 428 -9.11 18.57 25.72
C ASP A 428 -8.53 18.86 24.34
N GLY A 429 -7.24 18.57 24.13
CA GLY A 429 -6.57 18.74 22.84
C GLY A 429 -7.42 18.14 21.72
N ALA A 430 -7.84 18.99 20.78
CA ALA A 430 -8.80 18.62 19.75
C ALA A 430 -8.16 17.59 18.80
N LYS A 431 -8.32 16.30 19.10
CA LYS A 431 -8.26 15.26 18.06
C LYS A 431 -9.35 15.61 17.06
N ILE A 432 -9.01 15.64 15.76
CA ILE A 432 -9.98 15.88 14.68
C ILE A 432 -11.24 15.09 14.98
N ASN A 433 -12.38 15.80 15.06
CA ASN A 433 -13.66 15.29 15.51
C ASN A 433 -13.98 13.94 14.87
N LYS A 434 -13.67 12.83 15.56
CA LYS A 434 -14.25 11.53 15.24
C LYS A 434 -15.75 11.72 15.47
N LYS A 435 -16.54 11.79 14.39
CA LYS A 435 -17.98 11.51 14.47
C LYS A 435 -18.11 10.21 15.25
N SER A 436 -18.50 10.31 16.51
CA SER A 436 -18.14 9.29 17.48
C SER A 436 -18.80 7.96 17.11
N LYS A 437 -17.97 6.94 16.87
CA LYS A 437 -18.40 5.53 16.90
C LYS A 437 -18.94 5.12 18.30
N ALA A 438 -18.98 6.04 19.26
CA ALA A 438 -19.57 5.86 20.58
C ALA A 438 -21.09 5.61 20.53
N LYS A 439 -21.82 6.16 19.54
CA LYS A 439 -23.26 5.85 19.41
C LYS A 439 -23.53 4.37 19.09
N LYS A 440 -22.61 3.65 18.43
CA LYS A 440 -22.78 2.20 18.18
C LYS A 440 -22.42 1.33 19.39
N ARG A 441 -21.47 1.72 20.24
CA ARG A 441 -21.12 0.94 21.46
C ARG A 441 -22.14 1.09 22.59
N ILE A 442 -22.77 2.25 22.74
CA ILE A 442 -23.82 2.45 23.76
C ILE A 442 -25.08 1.65 23.42
N ILE A 443 -25.47 1.58 22.13
CA ILE A 443 -26.62 0.77 21.69
C ILE A 443 -26.38 -0.72 21.94
N ILE A 444 -25.16 -1.24 21.73
CA ILE A 444 -24.86 -2.66 21.97
C ILE A 444 -24.86 -2.98 23.48
N SER A 445 -24.36 -2.07 24.32
CA SER A 445 -24.35 -2.22 25.78
C SER A 445 -25.77 -2.23 26.38
N THR A 446 -26.65 -1.33 25.93
CA THR A 446 -28.05 -1.26 26.42
C THR A 446 -28.89 -2.41 25.90
N VAL A 447 -28.64 -2.92 24.70
CA VAL A 447 -29.34 -4.09 24.14
C VAL A 447 -28.92 -5.39 24.85
N LEU A 448 -27.65 -5.56 25.21
CA LEU A 448 -27.21 -6.74 25.97
C LEU A 448 -27.79 -6.74 27.39
N SER A 449 -27.80 -5.60 28.08
CA SER A 449 -28.28 -5.51 29.46
C SER A 449 -29.81 -5.65 29.57
N THR A 450 -30.57 -5.10 28.61
CA THR A 450 -32.01 -5.35 28.53
C THR A 450 -32.33 -6.79 28.11
N GLY A 451 -31.60 -7.37 27.15
CA GLY A 451 -31.78 -8.76 26.72
C GLY A 451 -31.57 -9.77 27.85
N ILE A 452 -30.55 -9.56 28.70
CA ILE A 452 -30.29 -10.41 29.88
C ILE A 452 -31.41 -10.24 30.92
N LEU A 453 -31.92 -9.03 31.12
CA LEU A 453 -33.03 -8.78 32.04
C LEU A 453 -34.32 -9.49 31.59
N PHE A 454 -34.63 -9.42 30.28
CA PHE A 454 -35.80 -10.10 29.69
C PHE A 454 -35.65 -11.62 29.68
N LEU A 455 -34.45 -12.16 29.45
CA LEU A 455 -34.18 -13.60 29.57
C LEU A 455 -34.32 -14.08 31.02
N GLY A 456 -33.85 -13.30 31.99
CA GLY A 456 -34.06 -13.57 33.42
C GLY A 456 -35.55 -13.59 33.80
N LEU A 457 -36.30 -12.59 33.36
CA LEU A 457 -37.76 -12.50 33.58
C LEU A 457 -38.52 -13.64 32.89
N ALA A 458 -38.16 -13.97 31.65
CA ALA A 458 -38.77 -15.07 30.91
C ALA A 458 -38.48 -16.44 31.55
N LEU A 459 -37.27 -16.65 32.08
CA LEU A 459 -36.92 -17.87 32.81
C LEU A 459 -37.72 -17.98 34.11
N VAL A 460 -37.81 -16.90 34.89
CA VAL A 460 -38.64 -16.86 36.12
C VAL A 460 -40.11 -17.13 35.80
N LEU A 461 -40.67 -16.47 34.78
CA LEU A 461 -42.05 -16.69 34.32
C LEU A 461 -42.26 -18.11 33.79
N SER A 462 -41.29 -18.70 33.08
CA SER A 462 -41.41 -20.07 32.56
C SER A 462 -41.38 -21.12 33.68
N VAL A 463 -40.61 -20.90 34.74
CA VAL A 463 -40.59 -21.75 35.93
C VAL A 463 -41.89 -21.58 36.72
N TRP A 464 -42.40 -20.35 36.83
CA TRP A 464 -43.67 -20.05 37.47
C TRP A 464 -44.87 -20.66 36.71
N MET A 465 -44.85 -20.57 35.38
CA MET A 465 -45.83 -21.18 34.47
C MET A 465 -45.75 -22.71 34.50
N LYS A 466 -44.55 -23.31 34.55
CA LYS A 466 -44.39 -24.77 34.74
C LYS A 466 -44.87 -25.23 36.12
N LYS A 467 -44.71 -24.39 37.16
CA LYS A 467 -45.24 -24.65 38.50
C LYS A 467 -46.78 -24.57 38.53
N GLN A 468 -47.39 -23.65 37.77
CA GLN A 468 -48.85 -23.58 37.60
C GLN A 468 -49.41 -24.69 36.69
N GLN A 469 -48.68 -25.12 35.65
CA GLN A 469 -49.10 -26.21 34.75
C GLN A 469 -49.06 -27.59 35.40
N LYS A 470 -48.29 -27.79 36.48
CA LYS A 470 -48.35 -29.03 37.27
C LYS A 470 -49.65 -29.12 38.12
N ASN A 471 -50.31 -27.98 38.39
CA ASN A 471 -51.58 -27.90 39.11
C ASN A 471 -52.83 -27.76 38.19
N ARG A 472 -52.66 -27.67 36.86
CA ARG A 472 -53.76 -27.51 35.88
C ARG A 472 -53.91 -28.66 34.88
N LYS A 473 -53.40 -29.85 35.22
CA LYS A 473 -53.56 -31.08 34.39
C LYS A 473 -54.74 -31.98 34.79
N ILE A 474 -55.67 -31.47 35.59
CA ILE A 474 -56.92 -32.16 35.96
C ILE A 474 -58.07 -31.16 35.84
N ALA A 475 -58.36 -30.70 34.64
CA ALA A 475 -59.65 -30.15 34.20
C ALA A 475 -59.48 -29.57 32.80
N ASP A 476 -60.25 -30.13 31.87
CA ASP A 476 -60.67 -29.53 30.60
C ASP A 476 -59.64 -29.31 29.48
N ALA A 477 -59.68 -30.22 28.51
CA ALA A 477 -59.44 -29.88 27.11
C ALA A 477 -60.17 -30.87 26.19
N LEU A 478 -61.50 -30.74 26.10
CA LEU A 478 -62.28 -31.12 24.92
C LEU A 478 -62.61 -29.83 24.15
N GLU A 479 -62.36 -29.84 22.84
CA GLU A 479 -62.73 -28.84 21.82
C GLU A 479 -62.10 -27.43 21.90
N ARG A 480 -61.21 -27.08 20.96
CA ARG A 480 -61.53 -26.39 19.67
C ARG A 480 -60.25 -25.77 19.06
N SER A 481 -60.04 -26.06 17.77
CA SER A 481 -59.31 -25.35 16.68
C SER A 481 -58.16 -24.36 16.96
N PRO A 482 -57.01 -24.44 16.24
CA PRO A 482 -56.07 -23.33 16.12
C PRO A 482 -56.42 -22.43 14.93
N ASP A 483 -56.57 -21.14 15.23
CA ASP A 483 -56.83 -20.04 14.32
C ASP A 483 -55.52 -19.54 13.67
N HIS A 484 -55.53 -19.51 12.34
CA HIS A 484 -54.93 -18.55 11.40
C HIS A 484 -53.52 -17.99 11.65
N MET A 485 -52.58 -18.44 10.80
CA MET A 485 -51.41 -17.63 10.37
C MET A 485 -51.62 -17.23 8.91
N HIS A 486 -51.57 -15.93 8.64
CA HIS A 486 -51.91 -15.25 7.40
C HIS A 486 -51.56 -15.99 6.10
N LYS A 487 -52.62 -16.36 5.37
CA LYS A 487 -52.65 -16.60 3.93
C LYS A 487 -52.80 -15.23 3.26
N GLU A 488 -51.76 -14.74 2.60
CA GLU A 488 -51.78 -13.70 1.55
C GLU A 488 -50.32 -13.25 1.35
N ASP A 489 -49.66 -13.78 0.30
CA ASP A 489 -48.52 -13.16 -0.43
C ASP A 489 -47.67 -14.14 -1.29
N LEU A 490 -48.04 -15.42 -1.41
CA LEU A 490 -47.33 -16.38 -2.27
C LEU A 490 -48.28 -17.06 -3.27
N GLU A 491 -48.21 -16.69 -4.54
CA GLU A 491 -48.86 -17.36 -5.68
C GLU A 491 -48.17 -18.70 -6.01
N LEU A 492 -48.01 -19.59 -5.03
CA LEU A 492 -47.38 -20.90 -5.21
C LEU A 492 -48.36 -22.05 -4.89
N PRO A 493 -48.39 -23.11 -5.73
CA PRO A 493 -49.09 -24.34 -5.38
C PRO A 493 -48.54 -24.95 -4.09
N MET A 494 -49.44 -25.29 -3.16
CA MET A 494 -49.10 -25.98 -1.91
C MET A 494 -49.23 -27.49 -2.09
N PHE A 495 -48.17 -28.23 -1.78
CA PHE A 495 -48.16 -29.70 -1.79
C PHE A 495 -48.37 -30.25 -0.37
N ASP A 496 -49.08 -31.36 -0.25
CA ASP A 496 -49.19 -32.10 1.01
C ASP A 496 -47.93 -32.95 1.26
N LEU A 497 -47.49 -33.05 2.52
CA LEU A 497 -46.28 -33.79 2.88
C LEU A 497 -46.39 -35.29 2.52
N GLY A 498 -47.59 -35.87 2.64
CA GLY A 498 -47.86 -37.25 2.25
C GLY A 498 -47.67 -37.48 0.75
N THR A 499 -48.05 -36.49 -0.08
CA THR A 499 -47.83 -36.53 -1.53
C THR A 499 -46.34 -36.53 -1.86
N LEU A 500 -45.55 -35.67 -1.21
CA LEU A 500 -44.10 -35.59 -1.42
C LEU A 500 -43.35 -36.81 -0.87
N ALA A 501 -43.81 -37.34 0.26
CA ALA A 501 -43.29 -38.58 0.81
C ALA A 501 -43.55 -39.74 -0.16
N CYS A 502 -44.74 -39.87 -0.74
CA CYS A 502 -45.02 -40.88 -1.75
C CYS A 502 -44.13 -40.69 -2.99
N ALA A 503 -44.07 -39.47 -3.52
CA ALA A 503 -43.31 -39.14 -4.73
C ALA A 503 -41.80 -39.41 -4.61
N THR A 504 -41.23 -39.29 -3.41
CA THR A 504 -39.78 -39.46 -3.14
C THR A 504 -39.43 -40.82 -2.52
N ASN A 505 -40.40 -41.74 -2.40
CA ASN A 505 -40.26 -42.98 -1.64
C ASN A 505 -39.78 -42.73 -0.20
N ASN A 506 -40.55 -41.92 0.52
CA ASN A 506 -40.31 -41.44 1.87
C ASN A 506 -38.94 -40.77 2.06
N PHE A 507 -38.54 -39.91 1.10
CA PHE A 507 -37.23 -39.26 1.06
C PHE A 507 -36.07 -40.25 1.13
N SER A 508 -36.17 -41.36 0.37
CA SER A 508 -35.14 -42.40 0.32
C SER A 508 -33.80 -41.83 -0.13
N VAL A 509 -32.72 -42.34 0.48
CA VAL A 509 -31.33 -41.99 0.12
C VAL A 509 -31.03 -42.36 -1.34
N GLU A 510 -31.67 -43.39 -1.88
CA GLU A 510 -31.52 -43.81 -3.29
C GLU A 510 -32.00 -42.73 -4.28
N ASN A 511 -32.93 -41.88 -3.85
CA ASN A 511 -33.46 -40.78 -4.65
C ASN A 511 -32.72 -39.46 -4.38
N LYS A 512 -31.64 -39.45 -3.58
CA LYS A 512 -30.95 -38.21 -3.22
C LYS A 512 -30.10 -37.68 -4.38
N LEU A 513 -30.38 -36.44 -4.79
CA LEU A 513 -29.67 -35.72 -5.85
C LEU A 513 -28.46 -34.94 -5.33
N GLY A 514 -28.52 -34.47 -4.08
CA GLY A 514 -27.43 -33.72 -3.45
C GLY A 514 -27.75 -33.27 -2.02
N GLU A 515 -26.74 -32.85 -1.28
CA GLU A 515 -26.86 -32.30 0.07
C GLU A 515 -25.83 -31.20 0.30
N GLY A 516 -26.23 -30.16 1.02
CA GLY A 516 -25.34 -29.09 1.47
C GLY A 516 -25.83 -28.48 2.78
N GLY A 517 -25.21 -27.37 3.20
CA GLY A 517 -25.56 -26.69 4.47
C GLY A 517 -27.02 -26.24 4.60
N PHE A 518 -27.74 -26.18 3.48
CA PHE A 518 -29.12 -25.69 3.39
C PHE A 518 -30.17 -26.81 3.29
N GLY A 519 -29.76 -28.09 3.28
CA GLY A 519 -30.67 -29.23 3.24
C GLY A 519 -30.32 -30.27 2.18
N SER A 520 -31.20 -31.26 2.02
CA SER A 520 -31.06 -32.35 1.06
C SER A 520 -32.08 -32.21 -0.08
N VAL A 521 -31.65 -32.54 -1.30
CA VAL A 521 -32.49 -32.54 -2.50
C VAL A 521 -32.73 -33.97 -2.96
N TYR A 522 -33.98 -34.32 -3.22
CA TYR A 522 -34.41 -35.65 -3.65
C TYR A 522 -35.11 -35.58 -5.02
N LYS A 523 -34.92 -36.61 -5.84
CA LYS A 523 -35.73 -36.85 -7.04
C LYS A 523 -37.07 -37.44 -6.61
N GLY A 524 -38.16 -36.91 -7.15
CA GLY A 524 -39.49 -37.47 -6.95
C GLY A 524 -40.25 -37.59 -8.26
N THR A 525 -41.25 -38.47 -8.28
CA THR A 525 -42.20 -38.59 -9.40
C THR A 525 -43.62 -38.43 -8.86
N LEU A 526 -44.34 -37.41 -9.33
CA LEU A 526 -45.73 -37.17 -8.98
C LEU A 526 -46.66 -38.20 -9.65
N GLU A 527 -47.91 -38.31 -9.19
CA GLU A 527 -48.92 -39.24 -9.75
C GLU A 527 -49.21 -39.00 -11.24
N ASP A 528 -49.06 -37.75 -11.70
CA ASP A 528 -49.17 -37.35 -13.12
C ASP A 528 -47.92 -37.71 -13.96
N ARG A 529 -46.99 -38.51 -13.40
CA ARG A 529 -45.69 -38.90 -13.96
C ARG A 529 -44.69 -37.77 -14.16
N ARG A 530 -44.92 -36.59 -13.57
CA ARG A 530 -43.98 -35.48 -13.64
C ARG A 530 -42.81 -35.71 -12.69
N GLU A 531 -41.60 -35.63 -13.21
CA GLU A 531 -40.38 -35.66 -12.39
C GLU A 531 -40.15 -34.29 -11.73
N ILE A 532 -39.85 -34.31 -10.43
CA ILE A 532 -39.63 -33.12 -9.60
C ILE A 532 -38.36 -33.26 -8.77
N ALA A 533 -37.77 -32.13 -8.40
CA ALA A 533 -36.70 -32.05 -7.42
C ALA A 533 -37.23 -31.45 -6.11
N VAL A 534 -37.16 -32.22 -5.03
CA VAL A 534 -37.75 -31.91 -3.73
C VAL A 534 -36.63 -31.52 -2.76
N LYS A 535 -36.50 -30.24 -2.46
CA LYS A 535 -35.50 -29.71 -1.53
C LYS A 535 -36.10 -29.60 -0.13
N ARG A 536 -35.67 -30.49 0.76
CA ARG A 536 -36.08 -30.53 2.18
C ARG A 536 -35.05 -29.79 3.02
N LEU A 537 -35.47 -28.70 3.64
CA LEU A 537 -34.59 -27.83 4.43
C LEU A 537 -34.22 -28.48 5.78
N SER A 538 -33.02 -28.20 6.26
CA SER A 538 -32.52 -28.77 7.53
C SER A 538 -33.25 -28.17 8.75
N LYS A 539 -33.66 -29.03 9.69
CA LYS A 539 -34.33 -28.63 10.94
C LYS A 539 -33.41 -27.88 11.92
N ASN A 540 -32.09 -28.09 11.82
CA ASN A 540 -31.10 -27.60 12.79
C ASN A 540 -30.45 -26.27 12.39
N SER A 541 -30.81 -25.70 11.24
CA SER A 541 -30.27 -24.42 10.79
C SER A 541 -31.17 -23.27 11.27
N ARG A 542 -30.61 -22.35 12.07
CA ARG A 542 -31.24 -21.06 12.39
C ARG A 542 -31.57 -20.22 11.14
N GLN A 543 -30.98 -20.59 9.99
CA GLN A 543 -31.11 -19.93 8.69
C GLN A 543 -32.29 -20.46 7.85
N GLY A 544 -32.83 -21.65 8.15
CA GLY A 544 -33.76 -22.35 7.25
C GLY A 544 -35.12 -21.69 7.03
N LEU A 545 -35.63 -20.87 7.96
CA LEU A 545 -36.89 -20.12 7.76
C LEU A 545 -36.68 -18.87 6.89
N ASP A 546 -35.58 -18.14 7.11
CA ASP A 546 -35.26 -16.93 6.33
C ASP A 546 -34.83 -17.29 4.92
N GLU A 547 -34.13 -18.42 4.74
CA GLU A 547 -33.84 -18.99 3.41
C GLU A 547 -35.10 -19.46 2.70
N PHE A 548 -36.01 -20.15 3.38
CA PHE A 548 -37.30 -20.51 2.80
C PHE A 548 -38.06 -19.26 2.32
N LYS A 549 -38.11 -18.20 3.14
CA LYS A 549 -38.76 -16.94 2.77
C LYS A 549 -38.06 -16.24 1.62
N ASN A 550 -36.73 -16.19 1.60
CA ASN A 550 -35.99 -15.59 0.50
C ASN A 550 -36.19 -16.38 -0.80
N GLU A 551 -36.03 -17.69 -0.76
CA GLU A 551 -36.13 -18.57 -1.92
C GLU A 551 -37.57 -18.59 -2.47
N ALA A 552 -38.59 -18.65 -1.62
CA ALA A 552 -40.00 -18.55 -2.02
C ALA A 552 -40.38 -17.15 -2.55
N ASN A 553 -39.94 -16.06 -1.90
CA ASN A 553 -40.34 -14.70 -2.31
C ASN A 553 -39.64 -14.22 -3.59
N TYR A 554 -38.38 -14.62 -3.81
CA TYR A 554 -37.58 -14.13 -4.93
C TYR A 554 -37.70 -15.02 -6.19
N ILE A 555 -37.75 -16.36 -6.05
CA ILE A 555 -37.81 -17.24 -7.23
C ILE A 555 -39.19 -17.20 -7.89
N VAL A 556 -40.27 -16.99 -7.14
CA VAL A 556 -41.63 -16.78 -7.71
C VAL A 556 -41.66 -15.60 -8.67
N LYS A 557 -40.88 -14.55 -8.39
CA LYS A 557 -40.81 -13.32 -9.18
C LYS A 557 -39.80 -13.39 -10.33
N LEU A 558 -38.98 -14.45 -10.39
CA LEU A 558 -37.89 -14.62 -11.36
C LEU A 558 -38.19 -15.81 -12.30
N GLN A 559 -39.11 -15.62 -13.24
CA GLN A 559 -39.35 -16.59 -14.31
C GLN A 559 -38.45 -16.27 -15.52
N HIS A 560 -37.39 -17.05 -15.71
CA HIS A 560 -36.47 -16.91 -16.84
C HIS A 560 -36.13 -18.29 -17.43
N GLN A 561 -35.96 -18.39 -18.75
CA GLN A 561 -35.71 -19.65 -19.46
C GLN A 561 -34.46 -20.42 -18.96
N ASN A 562 -33.49 -19.70 -18.39
CA ASN A 562 -32.22 -20.24 -17.89
C ASN A 562 -32.17 -20.38 -16.35
N LEU A 563 -33.30 -20.25 -15.65
CA LEU A 563 -33.40 -20.45 -14.20
C LEU A 563 -34.34 -21.61 -13.89
N VAL A 564 -33.98 -22.44 -12.91
CA VAL A 564 -34.80 -23.57 -12.47
C VAL A 564 -36.12 -23.07 -11.93
N LYS A 565 -37.23 -23.56 -12.49
CA LYS A 565 -38.58 -23.16 -12.10
C LYS A 565 -38.98 -23.77 -10.76
N LEU A 566 -39.43 -22.92 -9.85
CA LEU A 566 -40.14 -23.34 -8.63
C LEU A 566 -41.59 -23.70 -8.98
N LEU A 567 -41.99 -24.93 -8.66
CA LEU A 567 -43.31 -25.49 -8.95
C LEU A 567 -44.27 -25.37 -7.77
N GLY A 568 -43.75 -25.25 -6.54
CA GLY A 568 -44.57 -25.13 -5.33
C GLY A 568 -43.78 -25.29 -4.05
N CYS A 569 -44.49 -25.29 -2.91
CA CYS A 569 -43.89 -25.53 -1.60
C CYS A 569 -44.79 -26.38 -0.69
N CYS A 570 -44.22 -26.93 0.38
CA CYS A 570 -44.95 -27.62 1.45
C CYS A 570 -44.49 -27.06 2.80
N ILE A 571 -45.45 -26.66 3.64
CA ILE A 571 -45.24 -26.17 4.99
C ILE A 571 -46.18 -26.94 5.91
N GLN A 572 -45.67 -27.88 6.69
CA GLN A 572 -46.46 -28.66 7.65
C GLN A 572 -45.66 -28.89 8.93
N GLY A 573 -46.11 -28.28 10.04
CA GLY A 573 -45.34 -28.24 11.28
C GLY A 573 -43.95 -27.62 11.07
N ASP A 574 -42.90 -28.38 11.40
CA ASP A 574 -41.50 -27.96 11.21
C ASP A 574 -40.92 -28.31 9.82
N GLU A 575 -41.68 -28.98 8.95
CA GLU A 575 -41.24 -29.34 7.61
C GLU A 575 -41.44 -28.16 6.65
N LYS A 576 -40.33 -27.75 6.01
CA LYS A 576 -40.30 -26.70 4.98
C LYS A 576 -39.62 -27.26 3.74
N ILE A 577 -40.38 -27.40 2.67
CA ILE A 577 -39.96 -28.11 1.46
C ILE A 577 -40.28 -27.25 0.24
N LEU A 578 -39.32 -27.14 -0.68
CA LEU A 578 -39.46 -26.46 -1.97
C LEU A 578 -39.46 -27.51 -3.09
N ILE A 579 -40.35 -27.35 -4.07
CA ILE A 579 -40.52 -28.27 -5.19
C ILE A 579 -40.09 -27.55 -6.47
N TYR A 580 -39.08 -28.08 -7.15
CA TYR A 580 -38.54 -27.58 -8.41
C TYR A 580 -38.85 -28.54 -9.56
N GLU A 581 -38.77 -28.03 -10.79
CA GLU A 581 -38.67 -28.89 -11.95
C GLU A 581 -37.38 -29.74 -11.90
N PHE A 582 -37.47 -30.99 -12.34
CA PHE A 582 -36.30 -31.85 -12.41
C PHE A 582 -35.50 -31.58 -13.69
N LEU A 583 -34.19 -31.35 -13.53
CA LEU A 583 -33.27 -31.18 -14.67
C LEU A 583 -32.43 -32.47 -14.87
N PRO A 584 -32.54 -33.14 -16.04
CA PRO A 584 -31.94 -34.46 -16.24
C PRO A 584 -30.40 -34.44 -16.37
N ASN A 585 -29.81 -33.30 -16.76
CA ASN A 585 -28.39 -33.20 -17.12
C ASN A 585 -27.44 -32.93 -15.93
N ARG A 586 -27.90 -33.07 -14.68
CA ARG A 586 -27.13 -32.75 -13.45
C ARG A 586 -26.60 -31.30 -13.45
N SER A 587 -25.77 -30.96 -12.46
CA SER A 587 -25.31 -29.59 -12.25
C SER A 587 -24.29 -29.14 -13.31
N LEU A 588 -24.33 -27.86 -13.68
CA LEU A 588 -23.36 -27.23 -14.56
C LEU A 588 -21.94 -27.24 -13.97
N ASP A 589 -21.80 -27.32 -12.64
CA ASP A 589 -20.50 -27.46 -11.96
C ASP A 589 -19.70 -28.64 -12.49
N ILE A 590 -20.37 -29.74 -12.84
CA ILE A 590 -19.74 -30.95 -13.35
C ILE A 590 -19.11 -30.65 -14.71
N PHE A 591 -19.72 -29.81 -15.55
CA PHE A 591 -19.18 -29.49 -16.87
C PHE A 591 -18.14 -28.37 -16.84
N ILE A 592 -18.26 -27.42 -15.92
CA ILE A 592 -17.30 -26.31 -15.76
C ILE A 592 -16.01 -26.79 -15.10
N PHE A 593 -16.09 -27.68 -14.13
CA PHE A 593 -14.95 -28.10 -13.32
C PHE A 593 -14.43 -29.51 -13.61
N ALA A 594 -14.96 -30.23 -14.62
CA ALA A 594 -14.47 -31.56 -15.02
C ALA A 594 -13.16 -31.57 -15.85
N PHE A 595 -12.48 -30.43 -16.03
CA PHE A 595 -11.16 -30.36 -16.68
C PHE A 595 -10.05 -29.85 -15.76
N TYR A 596 -9.99 -30.37 -14.54
CA TYR A 596 -8.79 -30.32 -13.69
C TYR A 596 -8.55 -31.66 -12.99
#